data_AF-A0A2L2XE25-F1
#
_entry.id   AF-A0A2L2XE25-F1
#
_cell.length_a   1.000
_cell.length_b   1.000
_cell.length_c   1.000
_cell.angle_alpha   90.00
_cell.angle_beta   90.00
_cell.angle_gamma   90.00
#
_symmetry.space_group_name_H-M   'P 1'
#
loop_
_entity.id
_entity.type
_entity.pdbx_description
1 polymer ?
#
loop_
_entity_poly.entity_id
_entity_poly.type
_entity_poly.pdbx_seq_one_letter_code
_entity_poly.pdbx_strand_id
1 'polypeptide(L)'
;MVVKVFKNMGKDQRGTVILMAVLLVSILLIMAGVATDLARAWVAREDLQAAIEAASLAGARNAKRYVTVTVEPGHKECSTDEDGHTSCWCVSEPIVDRSGNEVHMIDEDGWRHNECDNYLGIRKRWLEYPNDTAEIMQGVFDVNRPSLLEEDGEITSERIKINDSASDEAYPSVTVRAGGSVNTFLLKLAGIDELEFNRCSQSASYYDKIVEGKIYGWERPEDDCKE
;
A
#
# COMPACT_ATOMS: atom_id res chain seq x y z
N MET A 1 -23.18 34.11 49.40
CA MET A 1 -21.97 33.78 50.19
C MET A 1 -20.68 33.91 49.37
N VAL A 2 -20.68 33.48 48.11
CA VAL A 2 -19.56 33.63 47.15
C VAL A 2 -19.05 35.07 47.00
N VAL A 3 -19.94 36.07 46.93
CA VAL A 3 -19.58 37.48 46.71
C VAL A 3 -18.79 38.14 47.86
N LYS A 4 -18.98 37.68 49.11
CA LYS A 4 -18.24 38.24 50.27
C LYS A 4 -16.81 37.70 50.37
N VAL A 5 -16.55 36.49 49.85
CA VAL A 5 -15.22 35.87 49.86
C VAL A 5 -14.27 36.61 48.90
N PHE A 6 -14.77 37.03 47.73
CA PHE A 6 -13.97 37.79 46.77
C PHE A 6 -13.59 39.21 47.26
N LYS A 7 -14.43 39.86 48.07
CA LYS A 7 -14.20 41.24 48.52
C LYS A 7 -13.08 41.38 49.57
N ASN A 8 -12.75 40.30 50.29
CA ASN A 8 -11.69 40.31 51.31
C ASN A 8 -10.34 39.78 50.81
N MET A 9 -10.26 39.14 49.64
CA MET A 9 -8.97 38.63 49.11
C MET A 9 -8.04 39.72 48.56
N GLY A 10 -8.56 40.91 48.24
CA GLY A 10 -7.76 42.00 47.65
C GLY A 10 -6.91 42.81 48.64
N LYS A 11 -6.98 42.55 49.96
CA LYS A 11 -6.28 43.34 50.99
C LYS A 11 -5.13 42.61 51.71
N ASP A 12 -4.97 41.30 51.51
CA ASP A 12 -3.92 40.50 52.15
C ASP A 12 -2.95 39.93 51.11
N GLN A 13 -1.63 40.02 51.37
CA GLN A 13 -0.57 39.45 50.52
C GLN A 13 -0.76 37.95 50.25
N ARG A 14 -1.46 37.24 51.14
CA ARG A 14 -1.83 35.82 50.97
C ARG A 14 -2.89 35.59 49.89
N GLY A 15 -3.79 36.57 49.66
CA GLY A 15 -4.80 36.50 48.61
C GLY A 15 -4.22 36.62 47.20
N THR A 16 -3.17 37.43 47.05
CA THR A 16 -2.44 37.57 45.78
C THR A 16 -1.75 36.28 45.36
N VAL A 17 -1.15 35.54 46.32
CA VAL A 17 -0.50 34.26 46.05
C VAL A 17 -1.52 33.21 45.59
N ILE A 18 -2.71 33.17 46.21
CA ILE A 18 -3.78 32.25 45.81
C ILE A 18 -4.29 32.59 44.40
N LEU A 19 -4.48 33.87 44.09
CA LEU A 19 -4.90 34.29 42.75
C LEU A 19 -3.85 33.95 41.67
N MET A 20 -2.57 34.17 41.94
CA MET A 20 -1.50 33.77 41.03
C MET A 20 -1.44 32.26 40.85
N ALA A 21 -1.59 31.48 41.93
CA ALA A 21 -1.60 30.02 41.86
C ALA A 21 -2.78 29.52 41.02
N VAL A 22 -3.98 30.04 41.23
CA VAL A 22 -5.17 29.69 40.43
C VAL A 22 -4.95 30.02 38.96
N LEU A 23 -4.42 31.21 38.66
CA LEU A 23 -4.16 31.64 37.29
C LEU A 23 -3.11 30.75 36.60
N LEU A 24 -2.01 30.43 37.29
CA LEU A 24 -0.98 29.52 36.79
C LEU A 24 -1.51 28.10 36.53
N VAL A 25 -2.27 27.55 37.48
CA VAL A 25 -2.90 26.23 37.33
C VAL A 25 -3.89 26.25 36.16
N SER A 26 -4.66 27.32 35.98
CA SER A 26 -5.60 27.45 34.87
C SER A 26 -4.88 27.44 33.52
N ILE A 27 -3.78 28.20 33.39
CA ILE A 27 -2.97 28.21 32.16
C ILE A 27 -2.35 26.84 31.89
N LEU A 28 -1.85 26.16 32.92
CA LEU A 28 -1.30 24.79 32.79
C LEU A 28 -2.35 23.80 32.30
N LEU A 29 -3.59 23.86 32.82
CA LEU A 29 -4.68 23.00 32.37
C LEU A 29 -5.08 23.26 30.92
N ILE A 30 -5.11 24.53 30.49
CA ILE A 30 -5.38 24.88 29.09
C ILE A 30 -4.29 24.32 28.17
N MET A 31 -3.01 24.50 28.53
CA MET A 31 -1.91 23.94 27.74
C MET A 31 -1.95 22.41 27.69
N ALA A 32 -2.28 21.75 28.81
CA ALA A 32 -2.40 20.30 28.86
C ALA A 32 -3.52 19.78 27.94
N GLY A 33 -4.67 20.44 27.89
CA GLY A 33 -5.75 20.00 27.00
C GLY A 33 -5.46 20.28 25.52
N VAL A 34 -4.83 21.41 25.18
CA VAL A 34 -4.36 21.66 23.80
C VAL A 34 -3.32 20.61 23.37
N ALA A 35 -2.38 20.28 24.26
CA ALA A 35 -1.41 19.23 24.01
C ALA A 35 -2.08 17.85 23.80
N THR A 36 -3.17 17.59 24.53
CA THR A 36 -3.95 16.35 24.38
C THR A 36 -4.67 16.29 23.03
N ASP A 37 -5.30 17.38 22.59
CA ASP A 37 -5.95 17.45 21.26
C ASP A 37 -4.93 17.19 20.13
N LEU A 38 -3.76 17.84 20.21
CA LEU A 38 -2.70 17.65 19.23
C LEU A 38 -2.11 16.23 19.28
N ALA A 39 -1.95 15.65 20.46
CA ALA A 39 -1.47 14.28 20.62
C ALA A 39 -2.44 13.27 20.00
N ARG A 40 -3.75 13.44 20.22
CA ARG A 40 -4.79 12.57 19.64
C ARG A 40 -4.82 12.67 18.12
N ALA A 41 -4.78 13.89 17.57
CA ALA A 41 -4.71 14.09 16.13
C ALA A 41 -3.42 13.49 15.53
N TRP A 42 -2.28 13.61 16.22
CA TRP A 42 -1.02 13.02 15.76
C TRP A 42 -1.07 11.49 15.75
N VAL A 43 -1.62 10.87 16.81
CA VAL A 43 -1.81 9.41 16.87
C VAL A 43 -2.75 8.94 15.77
N ALA A 44 -3.94 9.55 15.62
CA ALA A 44 -4.89 9.16 14.58
C ALA A 44 -4.31 9.31 13.16
N ARG A 45 -3.48 10.34 12.95
CA ARG A 45 -2.78 10.58 11.69
C ARG A 45 -1.72 9.52 11.37
N GLU A 46 -1.06 8.98 12.39
CA GLU A 46 -0.06 7.92 12.23
C GLU A 46 -0.72 6.55 12.06
N ASP A 47 -1.77 6.26 12.82
CA ASP A 47 -2.56 5.05 12.66
C ASP A 47 -3.19 5.00 11.26
N LEU A 48 -3.70 6.13 10.74
CA LEU A 48 -4.21 6.22 9.37
C LEU A 48 -3.11 5.94 8.35
N GLN A 49 -1.89 6.45 8.57
CA GLN A 49 -0.74 6.19 7.71
C GLN A 49 -0.43 4.69 7.68
N ALA A 50 -0.41 4.03 8.83
CA ALA A 50 -0.17 2.59 8.92
C ALA A 50 -1.27 1.79 8.21
N ALA A 51 -2.53 2.19 8.33
CA ALA A 51 -3.66 1.55 7.65
C ALA A 51 -3.53 1.60 6.12
N ILE A 52 -3.22 2.78 5.57
CA ILE A 52 -3.06 2.93 4.11
C ILE A 52 -1.78 2.26 3.59
N GLU A 53 -0.71 2.18 4.39
CA GLU A 53 0.51 1.44 4.04
C GLU A 53 0.27 -0.07 4.00
N ALA A 54 -0.47 -0.59 4.98
CA ALA A 54 -0.89 -1.99 4.98
C ALA A 54 -1.76 -2.30 3.75
N ALA A 55 -2.73 -1.43 3.44
CA ALA A 55 -3.61 -1.58 2.29
C ALA A 55 -2.85 -1.50 0.96
N SER A 56 -1.99 -0.49 0.77
CA SER A 56 -1.18 -0.35 -0.46
C SER A 56 -0.24 -1.54 -0.63
N LEU A 57 0.40 -2.01 0.45
CA LEU A 57 1.28 -3.18 0.39
C LEU A 57 0.51 -4.46 0.05
N ALA A 58 -0.69 -4.64 0.59
CA ALA A 58 -1.55 -5.78 0.26
C ALA A 58 -1.93 -5.79 -1.23
N GLY A 59 -2.31 -4.63 -1.78
CA GLY A 59 -2.62 -4.49 -3.19
C GLY A 59 -1.41 -4.79 -4.10
N ALA A 60 -0.23 -4.27 -3.76
CA ALA A 60 1.00 -4.54 -4.50
C ALA A 60 1.37 -6.05 -4.47
N ARG A 61 1.11 -6.73 -3.35
CA ARG A 61 1.35 -8.18 -3.23
C ARG A 61 0.35 -9.03 -4.00
N ASN A 62 -0.83 -8.52 -4.30
CA ASN A 62 -1.84 -9.24 -5.07
C ASN A 62 -1.52 -9.29 -6.58
N ALA A 63 -0.53 -8.51 -7.05
CA ALA A 63 -0.16 -8.46 -8.45
C ALA A 63 0.33 -9.83 -8.94
N LYS A 64 -0.21 -10.28 -10.09
CA LYS A 64 0.18 -11.54 -10.73
C LYS A 64 1.16 -11.27 -11.85
N ARG A 65 2.24 -12.05 -11.88
CA ARG A 65 3.25 -11.98 -12.94
C ARG A 65 2.87 -12.90 -14.09
N TYR A 66 3.05 -12.39 -15.30
CA TYR A 66 2.85 -13.10 -16.54
C TYR A 66 4.08 -13.02 -17.42
N VAL A 67 4.30 -14.08 -18.19
CA VAL A 67 5.43 -14.18 -19.11
C VAL A 67 4.97 -14.71 -20.45
N THR A 68 5.65 -14.24 -21.49
CA THR A 68 5.71 -14.90 -22.79
C THR A 68 7.09 -15.53 -22.89
N VAL A 69 7.14 -16.83 -23.07
CA VAL A 69 8.38 -17.59 -23.26
C VAL A 69 8.50 -18.05 -24.69
N THR A 70 9.73 -18.10 -25.19
CA THR A 70 10.04 -18.62 -26.50
C THR A 70 10.52 -20.06 -26.33
N VAL A 71 9.85 -20.98 -27.01
CA VAL A 71 10.12 -22.41 -26.96
C VAL A 71 10.39 -22.89 -28.39
N GLU A 72 11.37 -23.76 -28.54
CA GLU A 72 11.52 -24.59 -29.74
C GLU A 72 10.87 -25.93 -29.42
N PRO A 73 9.63 -26.18 -29.88
CA PRO A 73 9.01 -27.47 -29.66
C PRO A 73 9.81 -28.55 -30.41
N GLY A 74 9.69 -29.78 -29.96
CA GLY A 74 10.23 -30.90 -30.71
C GLY A 74 9.36 -32.13 -30.60
N HIS A 75 9.54 -33.08 -31.50
CA HIS A 75 8.93 -34.41 -31.38
C HIS A 75 10.00 -35.49 -31.43
N LYS A 76 9.65 -36.65 -30.88
CA LYS A 76 10.54 -37.81 -30.85
C LYS A 76 10.31 -38.65 -32.09
N GLU A 77 11.34 -38.79 -32.91
CA GLU A 77 11.38 -39.77 -33.98
C GLU A 77 12.21 -40.96 -33.55
N CYS A 78 11.73 -42.16 -33.86
CA CYS A 78 12.42 -43.40 -33.52
C CYS A 78 12.62 -44.23 -34.78
N SER A 79 13.82 -44.79 -34.93
CA SER A 79 14.14 -45.77 -35.97
C SER A 79 14.66 -47.04 -35.31
N THR A 80 14.23 -48.19 -35.83
CA THR A 80 14.68 -49.50 -35.36
C THR A 80 15.51 -50.14 -36.47
N ASP A 81 16.73 -50.56 -36.12
CA ASP A 81 17.61 -51.25 -37.07
C ASP A 81 17.20 -52.71 -37.31
N GLU A 82 17.89 -53.37 -38.24
CA GLU A 82 17.63 -54.77 -38.61
C GLU A 82 17.91 -55.74 -37.44
N ASP A 83 18.74 -55.34 -36.47
CA ASP A 83 19.09 -56.11 -35.27
C ASP A 83 18.09 -55.90 -34.10
N GLY A 84 17.08 -55.05 -34.29
CA GLY A 84 16.02 -54.79 -33.32
C GLY A 84 16.36 -53.72 -32.27
N HIS A 85 17.43 -52.97 -32.46
CA HIS A 85 17.76 -51.82 -31.62
C HIS A 85 17.01 -50.57 -32.07
N THR A 86 16.17 -50.03 -31.18
CA THR A 86 15.48 -48.76 -31.40
C THR A 86 16.31 -47.59 -30.89
N SER A 87 16.67 -46.68 -31.79
CA SER A 87 17.26 -45.38 -31.47
C SER A 87 16.20 -44.29 -31.67
N CYS A 88 16.12 -43.36 -30.74
CA CYS A 88 15.21 -42.22 -30.85
C CYS A 88 15.98 -40.91 -30.68
N TRP A 89 15.61 -39.90 -31.45
CA TRP A 89 16.17 -38.55 -31.36
C TRP A 89 15.05 -37.51 -31.39
N CYS A 90 15.36 -36.32 -30.90
CA CYS A 90 14.46 -35.19 -30.96
C CYS A 90 14.65 -34.45 -32.29
N VAL A 91 13.54 -34.16 -32.95
CA VAL A 91 13.49 -33.30 -34.14
C VAL A 91 12.82 -32.00 -33.74
N SER A 92 13.52 -30.88 -33.97
CA SER A 92 13.00 -29.55 -33.64
C SER A 92 11.91 -29.11 -34.64
N GLU A 93 10.87 -28.49 -34.11
CA GLU A 93 9.79 -27.83 -34.83
C GLU A 93 10.00 -26.30 -34.84
N PRO A 94 9.23 -25.52 -35.63
CA PRO A 94 9.35 -24.07 -35.64
C PRO A 94 9.15 -23.46 -34.25
N ILE A 95 10.00 -22.48 -33.93
CA ILE A 95 9.95 -21.73 -32.67
C ILE A 95 8.57 -21.08 -32.49
N VAL A 96 8.00 -21.25 -31.30
CA VAL A 96 6.70 -20.67 -30.91
C VAL A 96 6.81 -19.91 -29.61
N ASP A 97 5.97 -18.90 -29.45
CA ASP A 97 5.80 -18.20 -28.20
C ASP A 97 4.60 -18.75 -27.43
N ARG A 98 4.76 -18.99 -26.13
CA ARG A 98 3.69 -19.40 -25.22
C ARG A 98 3.57 -18.37 -24.11
N SER A 99 2.33 -17.99 -23.76
CA SER A 99 2.07 -16.98 -22.72
C SER A 99 1.24 -17.57 -21.59
N GLY A 100 1.54 -17.17 -20.36
CA GLY A 100 0.82 -17.65 -19.19
C GLY A 100 1.31 -17.00 -17.90
N ASN A 101 0.73 -17.44 -16.79
CA ASN A 101 1.19 -17.05 -15.47
C ASN A 101 2.65 -17.48 -15.27
N GLU A 102 3.48 -16.63 -14.67
CA GLU A 102 4.91 -16.91 -14.50
C GLU A 102 5.18 -18.16 -13.67
N VAL A 103 4.41 -18.40 -12.60
CA VAL A 103 4.58 -19.60 -11.76
C VAL A 103 4.33 -20.85 -12.60
N HIS A 104 3.22 -20.89 -13.33
CA HIS A 104 2.89 -22.03 -14.16
C HIS A 104 3.90 -22.22 -15.30
N MET A 105 4.30 -21.14 -15.96
CA MET A 105 5.21 -21.24 -17.09
C MET A 105 6.62 -21.61 -16.63
N ILE A 106 7.20 -20.92 -15.65
CA ILE A 106 8.61 -21.03 -15.28
C ILE A 106 8.84 -22.03 -14.15
N ASP A 107 8.08 -21.94 -13.06
CA ASP A 107 8.35 -22.74 -11.85
C ASP A 107 7.81 -24.18 -11.99
N GLU A 108 6.73 -24.36 -12.75
CA GLU A 108 6.09 -25.66 -12.99
C GLU A 108 6.44 -26.29 -14.34
N ASP A 109 7.34 -25.67 -15.12
CA ASP A 109 7.68 -26.08 -16.49
C ASP A 109 6.45 -26.20 -17.42
N GLY A 110 5.40 -25.41 -17.20
CA GLY A 110 4.16 -25.46 -17.99
C GLY A 110 4.35 -25.08 -19.46
N TRP A 111 5.49 -24.49 -19.82
CA TRP A 111 5.88 -24.29 -21.22
C TRP A 111 6.21 -25.60 -21.94
N ARG A 112 6.54 -26.68 -21.23
CA ARG A 112 7.02 -27.95 -21.77
C ARG A 112 5.86 -28.91 -22.03
N HIS A 113 5.71 -29.35 -23.27
CA HIS A 113 4.74 -30.38 -23.64
C HIS A 113 5.37 -31.79 -23.62
N ASN A 114 6.62 -31.92 -24.07
CA ASN A 114 7.32 -33.20 -24.10
C ASN A 114 8.82 -33.04 -23.81
N GLU A 115 9.57 -34.16 -23.84
CA GLU A 115 10.99 -34.16 -23.48
C GLU A 115 11.91 -33.47 -24.48
N CYS A 116 11.46 -33.32 -25.73
CA CYS A 116 12.18 -32.72 -26.85
C CYS A 116 11.98 -31.20 -26.98
N ASP A 117 11.06 -30.61 -26.22
CA ASP A 117 10.87 -29.17 -26.19
C ASP A 117 12.06 -28.48 -25.52
N ASN A 118 12.59 -27.43 -26.16
CA ASN A 118 13.72 -26.66 -25.68
C ASN A 118 13.32 -25.22 -25.33
N TYR A 119 13.69 -24.78 -24.13
CA TYR A 119 13.41 -23.45 -23.64
C TYR A 119 14.47 -22.46 -24.13
N LEU A 120 14.05 -21.46 -24.89
CA LEU A 120 14.96 -20.45 -25.47
C LEU A 120 15.02 -19.15 -24.66
N GLY A 121 14.08 -18.93 -23.74
CA GLY A 121 14.09 -17.78 -22.83
C GLY A 121 12.74 -17.07 -22.67
N ILE A 122 12.72 -16.03 -21.84
CA ILE A 122 11.56 -15.16 -21.66
C ILE A 122 11.61 -14.06 -22.70
N ARG A 123 10.58 -13.96 -23.55
CA ARG A 123 10.44 -12.89 -24.53
C ARG A 123 9.85 -11.63 -23.92
N LYS A 124 8.84 -11.77 -23.06
CA LYS A 124 8.14 -10.65 -22.43
C LYS A 124 7.75 -11.00 -21.01
N ARG A 125 7.83 -10.05 -20.08
CA ARG A 125 7.27 -10.17 -18.72
C ARG A 125 6.43 -8.94 -18.39
N TRP A 126 5.26 -9.13 -17.78
CA TRP A 126 4.39 -8.06 -17.31
C TRP A 126 3.65 -8.45 -16.03
N LEU A 127 2.97 -7.47 -15.43
CA LEU A 127 2.15 -7.65 -14.25
C LEU A 127 0.70 -7.30 -14.58
N GLU A 128 -0.22 -8.00 -13.92
CA GLU A 128 -1.63 -7.64 -13.92
C GLU A 128 -2.16 -7.68 -12.48
N TYR A 129 -3.00 -6.72 -12.15
CA TYR A 129 -3.73 -6.71 -10.89
C TYR A 129 -5.08 -7.40 -11.08
N PRO A 130 -5.38 -8.46 -10.31
CA PRO A 130 -6.70 -9.07 -10.32
C PRO A 130 -7.83 -8.08 -10.00
N ASN A 131 -9.04 -8.34 -10.49
CA ASN A 131 -10.21 -7.45 -10.29
C ASN A 131 -10.61 -7.28 -8.82
N ASP A 132 -10.25 -8.23 -7.94
CA ASP A 132 -10.51 -8.20 -6.50
C ASP A 132 -9.44 -7.41 -5.71
N THR A 133 -8.40 -6.89 -6.37
CA THR A 133 -7.31 -6.14 -5.70
C THR A 133 -7.84 -4.97 -4.89
N ALA A 134 -8.78 -4.19 -5.44
CA ALA A 134 -9.36 -3.05 -4.73
C ALA A 134 -10.18 -3.49 -3.49
N GLU A 135 -10.90 -4.61 -3.59
CA GLU A 135 -11.68 -5.16 -2.47
C GLU A 135 -10.77 -5.68 -1.36
N ILE A 136 -9.66 -6.36 -1.70
CA ILE A 136 -8.65 -6.80 -0.74
C ILE A 136 -8.03 -5.60 -0.03
N MET A 137 -7.67 -4.56 -0.77
CA MET A 137 -7.10 -3.34 -0.20
C MET A 137 -8.07 -2.66 0.76
N GLN A 138 -9.35 -2.55 0.37
CA GLN A 138 -10.40 -2.01 1.24
C GLN A 138 -10.54 -2.84 2.52
N GLY A 139 -10.62 -4.18 2.41
CA GLY A 139 -10.74 -5.05 3.57
C GLY A 139 -9.54 -4.94 4.52
N VAL A 140 -8.33 -4.76 3.99
CA VAL A 140 -7.13 -4.52 4.82
C VAL A 140 -7.18 -3.14 5.47
N PHE A 141 -7.61 -2.11 4.75
CA PHE A 141 -7.79 -0.77 5.31
C PHE A 141 -8.82 -0.77 6.45
N ASP A 142 -9.98 -1.38 6.24
CA ASP A 142 -11.08 -1.44 7.21
C ASP A 142 -10.66 -2.16 8.50
N VAL A 143 -9.88 -3.25 8.40
CA VAL A 143 -9.37 -3.97 9.58
C VAL A 143 -8.33 -3.16 10.37
N ASN A 144 -7.61 -2.26 9.68
CA ASN A 144 -6.60 -1.39 10.30
C ASN A 144 -7.12 0.02 10.56
N ARG A 145 -8.45 0.24 10.49
CA ARG A 145 -9.04 1.56 10.67
C ARG A 145 -8.68 2.13 12.04
N PRO A 146 -8.24 3.40 12.14
CA PRO A 146 -7.91 4.00 13.43
C PRO A 146 -9.15 4.09 14.32
N SER A 147 -9.14 3.43 15.48
CA SER A 147 -10.28 3.45 16.41
C SER A 147 -10.63 4.86 16.89
N LEU A 148 -9.64 5.75 16.99
CA LEU A 148 -9.84 7.14 17.40
C LEU A 148 -10.67 7.94 16.39
N LEU A 149 -10.64 7.54 15.10
CA LEU A 149 -11.49 8.10 14.06
C LEU A 149 -12.89 7.49 14.05
N GLU A 150 -13.11 6.34 14.67
CA GLU A 150 -14.44 5.76 14.83
C GLU A 150 -15.17 6.34 16.06
N GLU A 151 -14.43 6.61 17.13
CA GLU A 151 -14.99 7.09 18.39
C GLU A 151 -15.19 8.62 18.42
N ASP A 152 -14.20 9.39 17.94
CA ASP A 152 -14.13 10.83 18.16
C ASP A 152 -13.69 11.63 16.92
N GLY A 153 -13.77 11.02 15.73
CA GLY A 153 -13.39 11.63 14.47
C GLY A 153 -14.26 11.16 13.31
N GLU A 154 -13.76 11.36 12.10
CA GLU A 154 -14.38 10.85 10.87
C GLU A 154 -13.31 10.58 9.81
N ILE A 155 -13.57 9.62 8.92
CA ILE A 155 -12.82 9.47 7.66
C ILE A 155 -13.50 10.34 6.60
N THR A 156 -12.83 11.38 6.16
CA THR A 156 -13.39 12.39 5.25
C THR A 156 -13.22 12.03 3.78
N SER A 157 -12.23 11.20 3.46
CA SER A 157 -12.01 10.72 2.10
C SER A 157 -11.28 9.40 2.08
N GLU A 158 -11.57 8.60 1.05
CA GLU A 158 -10.86 7.37 0.74
C GLU A 158 -10.80 7.22 -0.78
N ARG A 159 -9.60 6.94 -1.31
CA ARG A 159 -9.38 6.72 -2.72
C ARG A 159 -8.28 5.67 -2.92
N ILE A 160 -8.68 4.58 -3.56
CA ILE A 160 -7.76 3.55 -4.04
C ILE A 160 -7.57 3.75 -5.54
N LYS A 161 -6.32 3.79 -5.99
CA LYS A 161 -5.93 3.84 -7.40
C LYS A 161 -5.00 2.68 -7.70
N ILE A 162 -5.34 1.90 -8.71
CA ILE A 162 -4.49 0.81 -9.21
C ILE A 162 -3.87 1.32 -10.51
N ASN A 163 -2.55 1.43 -10.54
CA ASN A 163 -1.80 1.82 -11.72
C ASN A 163 -1.37 0.54 -12.44
N ASP A 164 -2.28 -0.03 -13.24
CA ASP A 164 -2.16 -1.32 -13.94
C ASP A 164 -1.77 -1.20 -15.42
N SER A 165 -1.82 0.00 -15.98
CA SER A 165 -1.43 0.26 -17.37
C SER A 165 0.03 0.64 -17.49
N ALA A 166 0.77 -0.04 -18.37
CA ALA A 166 2.16 0.31 -18.70
C ALA A 166 2.34 1.72 -19.31
N SER A 167 1.25 2.40 -19.67
CA SER A 167 1.28 3.82 -20.08
C SER A 167 1.25 4.80 -18.91
N ASP A 168 0.93 4.34 -17.70
CA ASP A 168 0.94 5.17 -16.49
C ASP A 168 2.38 5.26 -15.96
N GLU A 169 2.84 6.47 -15.65
CA GLU A 169 4.16 6.72 -15.06
C GLU A 169 4.28 6.08 -13.66
N ALA A 170 3.14 5.91 -12.97
CA ALA A 170 3.05 5.21 -11.70
C ALA A 170 2.90 3.69 -11.84
N TYR A 171 2.94 3.11 -13.05
CA TYR A 171 2.91 1.65 -13.21
C TYR A 171 4.27 0.98 -12.93
N PRO A 172 4.28 -0.23 -12.34
CA PRO A 172 3.18 -0.92 -11.69
C PRO A 172 3.13 -0.57 -10.20
N SER A 173 2.06 0.06 -9.76
CA SER A 173 1.86 0.34 -8.34
C SER A 173 0.39 0.41 -7.98
N VAL A 174 0.14 0.42 -6.68
CA VAL A 174 -1.15 0.78 -6.12
C VAL A 174 -0.96 1.94 -5.16
N THR A 175 -1.91 2.86 -5.17
CA THR A 175 -1.90 4.06 -4.33
C THR A 175 -3.17 4.08 -3.49
N VAL A 176 -3.02 4.36 -2.21
CA VAL A 176 -4.12 4.56 -1.27
C VAL A 176 -4.00 5.96 -0.70
N ARG A 177 -5.07 6.73 -0.81
CA ARG A 177 -5.22 8.04 -0.17
C ARG A 177 -6.39 7.98 0.79
N ALA A 178 -6.16 8.48 1.99
CA ALA A 178 -7.24 8.64 2.96
C ALA A 178 -7.07 9.96 3.72
N GLY A 179 -8.20 10.58 4.02
CA GLY A 179 -8.30 11.76 4.86
C GLY A 179 -9.13 11.46 6.09
N GLY A 180 -8.80 12.13 7.20
CA GLY A 180 -9.62 12.07 8.40
C GLY A 180 -9.58 13.38 9.18
N SER A 181 -10.51 13.52 10.11
CA SER A 181 -10.54 14.62 11.07
C SER A 181 -10.77 14.09 12.48
N VAL A 182 -10.19 14.77 13.46
CA VAL A 182 -10.42 14.50 14.90
C VAL A 182 -11.04 15.73 15.53
N ASN A 183 -12.12 15.53 16.28
CA ASN A 183 -12.76 16.60 17.03
C ASN A 183 -11.85 17.10 18.16
N THR A 184 -11.75 18.43 18.29
CA THR A 184 -10.97 19.04 19.37
C THR A 184 -11.85 19.41 20.56
N PHE A 185 -11.27 19.34 21.76
CA PHE A 185 -11.98 19.72 22.98
C PHE A 185 -11.60 21.13 23.45
N LEU A 186 -10.31 21.43 23.56
CA LEU A 186 -9.83 22.73 24.01
C LEU A 186 -9.53 23.68 22.86
N LEU A 187 -9.03 23.18 21.74
CA LEU A 187 -8.79 24.02 20.56
C LEU A 187 -10.09 24.62 20.00
N LYS A 188 -11.24 23.99 20.24
CA LYS A 188 -12.56 24.53 19.94
C LYS A 188 -12.85 25.86 20.64
N LEU A 189 -12.28 26.11 21.83
CA LEU A 189 -12.38 27.41 22.50
C LEU A 189 -11.65 28.52 21.73
N ALA A 190 -10.68 28.16 20.90
CA ALA A 190 -9.98 29.06 19.99
C ALA A 190 -10.59 29.06 18.57
N GLY A 191 -11.73 28.40 18.37
CA GLY A 191 -12.44 28.35 17.08
C GLY A 191 -11.95 27.27 16.10
N ILE A 192 -11.15 26.31 16.57
CA ILE A 192 -10.70 25.17 15.76
C ILE A 192 -11.50 23.95 16.19
N ASP A 193 -12.59 23.65 15.51
CA ASP A 193 -13.48 22.54 15.88
C ASP A 193 -12.88 21.16 15.61
N GLU A 194 -12.08 21.03 14.55
CA GLU A 194 -11.49 19.77 14.11
C GLU A 194 -10.05 19.96 13.60
N LEU A 195 -9.28 18.88 13.65
CA LEU A 195 -7.95 18.80 13.04
C LEU A 195 -7.99 17.79 11.91
N GLU A 196 -7.94 18.29 10.68
CA GLU A 196 -7.91 17.49 9.47
C GLU A 196 -6.49 17.02 9.13
N PHE A 197 -6.40 15.84 8.52
CA PHE A 197 -5.16 15.32 7.97
C PHE A 197 -5.44 14.42 6.78
N ASN A 198 -4.56 14.50 5.79
CA ASN A 198 -4.58 13.66 4.59
C ASN A 198 -3.28 12.87 4.48
N ARG A 199 -3.40 11.61 4.10
CA ARG A 199 -2.30 10.67 3.94
C ARG A 199 -2.36 9.99 2.58
N CYS A 200 -1.18 9.65 2.06
CA CYS A 200 -1.02 8.90 0.84
C CYS A 200 0.08 7.85 1.04
N SER A 201 -0.15 6.66 0.52
CA SER A 201 0.84 5.60 0.46
C SER A 201 0.77 4.95 -0.91
N GLN A 202 1.94 4.75 -1.51
CA GLN A 202 2.09 4.05 -2.78
C GLN A 202 3.02 2.86 -2.57
N SER A 203 2.60 1.70 -3.07
CA SER A 203 3.39 0.48 -3.06
C SER A 203 3.58 -0.04 -4.48
N ALA A 204 4.84 -0.18 -4.88
CA ALA A 204 5.21 -0.70 -6.20
C ALA A 204 5.29 -2.23 -6.18
N SER A 205 4.93 -2.84 -7.31
CA SER A 205 5.09 -4.27 -7.52
C SER A 205 6.42 -4.55 -8.23
N TYR A 206 7.36 -5.20 -7.53
CA TYR A 206 8.69 -5.44 -8.08
C TYR A 206 8.69 -6.58 -9.11
N TYR A 207 9.25 -6.32 -10.28
CA TYR A 207 9.53 -7.29 -11.34
C TYR A 207 10.62 -6.76 -12.30
N ASP A 208 11.38 -7.65 -12.93
CA ASP A 208 12.25 -7.24 -14.03
C ASP A 208 11.44 -7.09 -15.31
N LYS A 209 11.52 -5.92 -15.93
CA LYS A 209 10.91 -5.66 -17.24
C LYS A 209 11.73 -6.38 -18.31
N ILE A 210 11.07 -7.31 -19.00
CA ILE A 210 11.66 -8.03 -20.14
C ILE A 210 10.85 -7.68 -21.39
N VAL A 211 11.52 -7.20 -22.42
CA VAL A 211 10.93 -6.87 -23.72
C VAL A 211 11.84 -7.41 -24.81
N GLU A 212 11.29 -8.24 -25.69
CA GLU A 212 12.01 -8.89 -26.79
C GLU A 212 13.28 -9.64 -26.32
N GLY A 213 13.19 -10.34 -25.18
CA GLY A 213 14.31 -11.11 -24.63
C GLY A 213 15.39 -10.28 -23.95
N LYS A 214 15.27 -8.94 -23.93
CA LYS A 214 16.21 -8.06 -23.23
C LYS A 214 15.69 -7.70 -21.85
N ILE A 215 16.57 -7.82 -20.86
CA ILE A 215 16.29 -7.44 -19.47
C ILE A 215 16.58 -5.94 -19.33
N TYR A 216 15.55 -5.16 -19.01
CA TYR A 216 15.65 -3.73 -18.72
C TYR A 216 15.79 -3.46 -17.21
N GLY A 217 15.65 -4.51 -16.39
CA GLY A 217 15.64 -4.41 -14.93
C GLY A 217 14.31 -3.85 -14.40
N TRP A 218 14.30 -3.53 -13.12
CA TRP A 218 13.17 -2.85 -12.47
C TRP A 218 13.33 -1.34 -12.55
N GLU A 219 12.27 -0.67 -12.98
CA GLU A 219 12.15 0.79 -12.95
C GLU A 219 11.20 1.16 -11.82
N ARG A 220 11.63 2.08 -10.95
CA ARG A 220 10.78 2.56 -9.86
C ARG A 220 9.65 3.39 -10.47
N PRO A 221 8.37 3.09 -10.15
CA PRO A 221 7.27 3.92 -10.60
C PRO A 221 7.39 5.35 -10.10
N GLU A 222 6.86 6.30 -10.87
CA GLU A 222 6.75 7.68 -10.42
C GLU A 222 5.87 7.79 -9.17
N ASP A 223 6.17 8.81 -8.36
CA ASP A 223 5.52 9.04 -7.08
C ASP A 223 4.13 9.64 -7.27
N ASP A 224 3.11 8.78 -7.21
CA ASP A 224 1.70 9.13 -7.34
C ASP A 224 1.16 9.77 -6.05
N CYS A 225 1.96 9.90 -4.99
CA CYS A 225 1.59 10.64 -3.78
C CYS A 225 1.98 12.12 -3.84
N LYS A 226 2.67 12.58 -4.89
CA LYS A 226 2.92 14.00 -5.13
C LYS A 226 1.66 14.67 -5.69
N GLU A 227 1.07 15.54 -4.89
CA GLU A 227 0.13 16.59 -5.34
C GLU A 227 0.83 17.95 -5.34
#